data_AF-A0A9J6ER53-F1
#
_entry.id   AF-A0A9J6ER53-F1
#
_cell.length_a   1.000
_cell.length_b   1.000
_cell.length_c   1.000
_cell.angle_alpha   90.00
_cell.angle_beta   90.00
_cell.angle_gamma   90.00
#
_symmetry.space_group_name_H-M   'P 1'
#
loop_
_entity.id
_entity.type
_entity.pdbx_description
1 polymer ?
#
loop_
_entity_poly.entity_id
_entity_poly.type
_entity_poly.pdbx_seq_one_letter_code
_entity_poly.pdbx_strand_id
1 'polypeptide(L)'
;MEECVFLHGDLEKRPYRLKDFRAPLEEVGLIKAITGIGAFQMNYIWLVKTRSKDDKDALLKTGGLRVKGGFCAIIDPIQHDVTVKIHWIDFAVSNESIRQALGEFGGVLEVSKDNWTVAGFEHAISTTRMVRLKLKEGVVLEDLPHLFMIGGATVLLVAPGRAPLCLRCHMQGHIRRDCQTPRCGVCRAFGHKSQDCVRSYATVTKTVLPTDDAKII
;
A
#
# COMPACT_ATOMS: atom_id res chain seq x y z
N MET A 1 -3.49 -18.82 -5.70
CA MET A 1 -2.68 -17.80 -6.38
C MET A 1 -1.22 -17.81 -5.94
N GLU A 2 -0.86 -18.52 -4.86
CA GLU A 2 0.50 -18.51 -4.30
C GLU A 2 1.60 -18.91 -5.29
N GLU A 3 1.29 -19.81 -6.22
CA GLU A 3 2.19 -20.31 -7.27
C GLU A 3 1.84 -19.71 -8.65
N CYS A 4 1.27 -18.51 -8.67
CA CYS A 4 0.87 -17.87 -9.92
C CYS A 4 1.63 -16.56 -10.16
N VAL A 5 1.79 -16.18 -11.43
CA VAL A 5 2.22 -14.85 -11.88
C VAL A 5 1.28 -14.33 -12.98
N PHE A 6 1.18 -13.01 -13.11
CA PHE A 6 0.60 -12.37 -14.27
C PHE A 6 1.69 -11.99 -15.27
N LEU A 7 1.49 -12.31 -16.54
CA LEU A 7 2.22 -11.74 -17.66
C LEU A 7 1.38 -10.60 -18.23
N HIS A 8 1.89 -9.37 -18.11
CA HIS A 8 1.25 -8.19 -18.66
C HIS A 8 1.96 -7.77 -19.94
N GLY A 9 1.36 -8.09 -21.09
CA GLY A 9 1.89 -7.77 -22.41
C GLY A 9 1.72 -6.29 -22.79
N ASP A 10 2.67 -5.79 -23.58
CA ASP A 10 2.59 -4.53 -24.30
C ASP A 10 1.28 -4.40 -25.11
N LEU A 11 0.54 -3.33 -24.84
CA LEU A 11 -0.77 -3.07 -25.45
C LEU A 11 -0.68 -2.84 -26.97
N GLU A 12 0.47 -2.43 -27.50
CA GLU A 12 0.66 -2.22 -28.94
C GLU A 12 0.91 -3.53 -29.70
N LYS A 13 1.29 -4.60 -29.00
CA LYS A 13 1.58 -5.91 -29.62
C LYS A 13 0.41 -6.89 -29.56
N ARG A 14 -0.76 -6.44 -29.10
CA ARG A 14 -1.99 -7.26 -29.11
C ARG A 14 -2.37 -7.69 -30.54
N PRO A 15 -3.11 -8.80 -30.70
CA PRO A 15 -3.49 -9.76 -29.66
C PRO A 15 -2.35 -10.74 -29.34
N TYR A 16 -2.36 -11.27 -28.12
CA TYR A 16 -1.46 -12.34 -27.68
C TYR A 16 -2.14 -13.69 -27.79
N ARG A 17 -1.36 -14.72 -28.12
CA ARG A 17 -1.76 -16.13 -28.14
C ARG A 17 -0.74 -16.94 -27.36
N LEU A 18 -1.13 -18.13 -26.91
CA LEU A 18 -0.28 -19.03 -26.12
C LEU A 18 1.10 -19.26 -26.77
N LYS A 19 1.12 -19.46 -28.10
CA LYS A 19 2.36 -19.69 -28.86
C LYS A 19 3.38 -18.54 -28.75
N ASP A 20 2.93 -17.32 -28.49
CA ASP A 20 3.79 -16.14 -28.45
C ASP A 20 4.68 -16.15 -27.20
N PHE A 21 4.28 -16.85 -26.13
CA PHE A 21 5.02 -16.93 -24.87
C PHE A 21 6.01 -18.09 -24.82
N ARG A 22 5.91 -19.07 -25.72
CA ARG A 22 6.73 -20.29 -25.68
C ARG A 22 8.22 -20.01 -25.76
N ALA A 23 8.66 -19.35 -26.84
CA ALA A 23 10.09 -19.06 -27.04
C ALA A 23 10.65 -18.14 -25.93
N PRO A 24 9.97 -17.05 -25.52
CA PRO A 24 10.45 -16.22 -24.42
C PRO A 24 10.61 -16.97 -23.08
N LEU A 25 9.73 -17.94 -22.80
CA LEU A 25 9.81 -18.78 -21.60
C LEU A 25 10.88 -19.87 -21.70
N GLU A 26 11.15 -20.38 -22.90
CA GLU A 26 12.27 -21.29 -23.20
C GLU A 26 13.62 -20.55 -23.04
N GLU A 27 13.73 -19.32 -23.52
CA GLU A 27 14.93 -18.47 -23.44
C GLU A 27 15.35 -18.19 -22.00
N VAL A 28 14.40 -17.95 -21.10
CA VAL A 28 14.69 -17.77 -19.65
C VAL A 28 14.82 -19.09 -18.90
N GLY A 29 14.72 -20.25 -19.58
CA GLY A 29 14.89 -21.58 -19.00
C GLY A 29 13.75 -22.06 -18.10
N LEU A 30 12.61 -21.36 -18.08
CA LEU A 30 11.52 -21.59 -17.12
C LEU A 30 10.29 -22.25 -17.74
N ILE A 31 10.32 -22.62 -19.03
CA ILE A 31 9.20 -23.31 -19.70
C ILE A 31 8.76 -24.59 -18.97
N LYS A 32 9.71 -25.36 -18.42
CA LYS A 32 9.44 -26.62 -17.69
C LYS A 32 8.85 -26.40 -16.30
N ALA A 33 8.90 -25.16 -15.80
CA ALA A 33 8.37 -24.78 -14.50
C ALA A 33 6.86 -24.48 -14.56
N ILE A 34 6.28 -24.34 -15.76
CA ILE A 34 4.90 -23.92 -15.97
C ILE A 34 3.97 -25.13 -15.99
N THR A 35 2.97 -25.12 -15.12
CA THR A 35 1.92 -26.16 -15.03
C THR A 35 0.58 -25.68 -15.59
N GLY A 36 0.39 -24.37 -15.79
CA GLY A 36 -0.78 -23.80 -16.44
C GLY A 36 -0.50 -22.41 -16.98
N ILE A 37 -1.13 -22.04 -18.09
CA ILE A 37 -1.00 -20.71 -18.70
C ILE A 37 -2.26 -20.41 -19.52
N GLY A 38 -2.84 -19.23 -19.33
CA GLY A 38 -4.05 -18.83 -20.05
C GLY A 38 -4.32 -17.34 -19.98
N ALA A 39 -5.06 -16.82 -20.95
CA ALA A 39 -5.54 -15.44 -20.90
C ALA A 39 -6.45 -15.24 -19.68
N PHE A 40 -6.33 -14.11 -19.01
CA PHE A 40 -7.04 -13.80 -17.77
C PHE A 40 -7.72 -12.45 -17.87
N GLN A 41 -9.07 -12.45 -17.89
CA GLN A 41 -9.96 -11.29 -18.06
C GLN A 41 -9.79 -10.52 -19.39
N MET A 42 -8.56 -10.07 -19.70
CA MET A 42 -8.19 -9.32 -20.89
C MET A 42 -7.19 -10.13 -21.73
N ASN A 43 -7.16 -9.91 -23.05
CA ASN A 43 -6.29 -10.68 -23.96
C ASN A 43 -4.78 -10.35 -23.87
N TYR A 44 -4.41 -9.32 -23.12
CA TYR A 44 -3.01 -8.91 -22.86
C TYR A 44 -2.54 -9.23 -21.44
N ILE A 45 -3.41 -9.82 -20.60
CA ILE A 45 -3.05 -10.31 -19.27
C ILE A 45 -3.14 -11.83 -19.33
N TRP A 46 -2.06 -12.52 -18.99
CA TRP A 46 -2.02 -13.98 -18.94
C TRP A 46 -1.67 -14.44 -17.53
N LEU A 47 -2.47 -15.35 -16.99
CA LEU A 47 -2.20 -16.01 -15.72
C LEU A 47 -1.34 -17.23 -15.99
N VAL A 48 -0.21 -17.33 -15.30
CA VAL A 48 0.70 -18.47 -15.36
C VAL A 48 0.73 -19.13 -13.98
N LYS A 49 0.55 -20.44 -13.93
CA LYS A 49 0.73 -21.28 -12.75
C LYS A 49 2.08 -22.01 -12.86
N THR A 50 2.90 -21.91 -11.82
CA THR A 50 4.17 -22.63 -11.70
C THR A 50 3.98 -23.95 -10.96
N ARG A 51 5.03 -24.77 -10.93
CA ARG A 51 5.04 -26.04 -10.18
C ARG A 51 5.32 -25.86 -8.69
N SER A 52 6.02 -24.79 -8.31
CA SER A 52 6.36 -24.46 -6.92
C SER A 52 6.50 -22.95 -6.71
N LYS A 53 6.60 -22.53 -5.44
CA LYS A 53 6.94 -21.15 -5.06
C LYS A 53 8.33 -20.74 -5.56
N ASP A 54 9.33 -21.62 -5.52
CA ASP A 54 10.68 -21.34 -6.03
C ASP A 54 10.69 -21.06 -7.54
N ASP A 55 9.90 -21.82 -8.29
CA ASP A 55 9.72 -21.65 -9.74
C ASP A 55 9.04 -20.31 -10.05
N LYS A 56 8.10 -19.87 -9.21
CA LYS A 56 7.48 -18.53 -9.27
C LYS A 56 8.51 -17.43 -8.99
N ASP A 57 9.31 -17.57 -7.94
CA ASP A 57 10.33 -16.60 -7.58
C ASP A 57 11.41 -16.48 -8.66
N ALA A 58 11.77 -17.59 -9.30
CA ALA A 58 12.68 -17.59 -10.45
C ALA A 58 12.09 -16.81 -11.64
N LEU A 59 10.81 -16.97 -11.95
CA LEU A 59 10.11 -16.17 -12.97
C LEU A 59 10.08 -14.69 -12.60
N LEU A 60 9.72 -14.34 -11.37
CA LEU A 60 9.68 -12.93 -10.92
C LEU A 60 11.05 -12.26 -11.00
N LYS A 61 12.14 -12.97 -10.68
CA LYS A 61 13.52 -12.46 -10.78
C LYS A 61 13.94 -12.09 -12.20
N THR A 62 13.27 -12.60 -13.23
CA THR A 62 13.52 -12.16 -14.62
C THR A 62 13.06 -10.71 -14.87
N GLY A 63 12.12 -10.20 -14.06
CA GLY A 63 11.51 -8.87 -14.19
C GLY A 63 10.55 -8.71 -15.38
N GLY A 64 10.78 -9.43 -16.48
CA GLY A 64 9.98 -9.35 -17.69
C GLY A 64 10.52 -10.23 -18.82
N LEU A 65 9.69 -10.42 -19.84
CA LEU A 65 10.01 -11.18 -21.06
C LEU A 65 9.94 -10.27 -22.29
N ARG A 66 10.61 -10.67 -23.38
CA ARG A 66 10.42 -10.06 -24.70
C ARG A 66 9.42 -10.90 -25.49
N VAL A 67 8.18 -10.43 -25.60
CA VAL A 67 7.09 -11.16 -26.28
C VAL A 67 6.64 -10.35 -27.49
N LYS A 68 6.74 -10.94 -28.69
CA LYS A 68 6.49 -10.24 -29.97
C LYS A 68 7.31 -8.94 -30.13
N GLY A 69 8.54 -8.94 -29.59
CA GLY A 69 9.43 -7.77 -29.55
C GLY A 69 9.04 -6.68 -28.54
N GLY A 70 7.85 -6.75 -27.91
CA GLY A 70 7.43 -5.85 -26.85
C GLY A 70 7.90 -6.32 -25.47
N PHE A 71 7.93 -5.41 -24.50
CA PHE A 71 8.18 -5.76 -23.11
C PHE A 71 6.92 -6.36 -22.49
N CYS A 72 7.06 -7.52 -21.83
CA CYS A 72 5.99 -8.18 -21.11
C CYS A 72 6.39 -8.28 -19.64
N ALA A 73 5.73 -7.53 -18.76
CA ALA A 73 6.06 -7.54 -17.34
C ALA A 73 5.60 -8.85 -16.68
N ILE A 74 6.40 -9.39 -15.75
CA ILE A 74 5.99 -10.47 -14.86
C ILE A 74 5.64 -9.86 -13.51
N ILE A 75 4.39 -10.04 -13.08
CA ILE A 75 3.83 -9.40 -11.90
C ILE A 75 3.39 -10.50 -10.93
N ASP A 76 3.78 -10.39 -9.67
CA ASP A 76 3.23 -11.24 -8.63
C ASP A 76 1.78 -10.81 -8.33
N PRO A 77 0.77 -11.70 -8.46
CA PRO A 77 -0.61 -11.40 -8.13
C PRO A 77 -0.85 -11.17 -6.64
N ILE A 78 0.11 -11.52 -5.78
CA ILE A 78 0.04 -11.44 -4.32
C ILE A 78 1.05 -10.42 -3.76
N GLN A 79 2.31 -10.46 -4.20
CA GLN A 79 3.33 -9.50 -3.74
C GLN A 79 3.26 -8.19 -4.53
N HIS A 80 2.63 -7.20 -3.90
CA HIS A 80 2.74 -5.82 -4.31
C HIS A 80 3.91 -5.19 -3.56
N ASP A 81 5.06 -5.04 -4.22
CA ASP A 81 5.99 -3.98 -3.84
C ASP A 81 5.19 -2.68 -3.90
N VAL A 82 4.95 -2.06 -2.75
CA VAL A 82 4.19 -0.83 -2.65
C VAL A 82 5.10 0.29 -2.18
N THR A 83 5.03 1.41 -2.88
CA THR A 83 5.64 2.66 -2.42
C THR A 83 4.60 3.45 -1.65
N VAL A 84 4.81 3.60 -0.34
CA VAL A 84 3.94 4.39 0.54
C VAL A 84 4.60 5.70 0.91
N LYS A 85 3.80 6.71 1.23
CA LYS A 85 4.25 7.97 1.80
C LYS A 85 3.88 8.05 3.27
N ILE A 86 4.85 8.35 4.12
CA ILE A 86 4.64 8.65 5.53
C ILE A 86 4.79 10.15 5.71
N HIS A 87 3.71 10.82 6.11
CA HIS A 87 3.66 12.25 6.36
C HIS A 87 3.79 12.58 7.85
N TRP A 88 4.24 13.80 8.13
CA TRP A 88 4.37 14.38 9.48
C TRP A 88 5.43 13.68 10.33
N ILE A 89 6.44 13.12 9.69
CA ILE A 89 7.53 12.49 10.40
C ILE A 89 8.48 13.57 10.96
N ASP A 90 8.81 13.45 12.23
CA ASP A 90 9.81 14.29 12.85
C ASP A 90 11.20 14.05 12.22
N PHE A 91 12.00 15.10 12.11
CA PHE A 91 13.32 15.03 11.47
C PHE A 91 14.32 14.14 12.22
N ALA A 92 14.14 13.94 13.53
CA ALA A 92 14.96 13.08 14.38
C ALA A 92 14.64 11.59 14.23
N VAL A 93 13.50 11.23 13.61
CA VAL A 93 13.13 9.83 13.41
C VAL A 93 14.08 9.18 12.40
N SER A 94 14.76 8.13 12.86
CA SER A 94 15.70 7.38 12.04
C SER A 94 14.98 6.48 11.02
N ASN A 95 15.67 6.15 9.92
CA ASN A 95 15.16 5.17 8.98
C ASN A 95 14.94 3.80 9.65
N GLU A 96 15.73 3.45 10.66
CA GLU A 96 15.59 2.18 11.37
C GLU A 96 14.30 2.11 12.19
N SER A 97 13.92 3.22 12.83
CA SER A 97 12.62 3.31 13.51
C SER A 97 11.45 3.07 12.54
N ILE A 98 11.56 3.54 11.29
CA ILE A 98 10.56 3.29 10.24
C ILE A 98 10.54 1.80 9.85
N ARG A 99 11.72 1.17 9.71
CA ARG A 99 11.81 -0.26 9.42
C ARG A 99 11.18 -1.10 10.52
N GLN A 100 11.47 -0.77 11.77
CA GLN A 100 10.90 -1.47 12.92
C GLN A 100 9.37 -1.29 12.97
N ALA A 101 8.86 -0.08 12.77
CA ALA A 101 7.43 0.21 12.82
C ALA A 101 6.63 -0.51 11.71
N LEU A 102 7.24 -0.72 10.53
CA LEU A 102 6.58 -1.40 9.40
C LEU A 102 6.92 -2.89 9.29
N GLY A 103 7.84 -3.38 10.12
CA GLY A 103 8.36 -4.74 10.05
C GLY A 103 7.30 -5.83 10.28
N GLU A 104 6.19 -5.50 10.94
CA GLU A 104 5.03 -6.40 11.09
C GLU A 104 4.37 -6.70 9.74
N PHE A 105 4.28 -5.71 8.84
CA PHE A 105 3.56 -5.80 7.57
C PHE A 105 4.43 -6.28 6.40
N GLY A 106 5.74 -6.03 6.46
CA GLY A 106 6.61 -6.22 5.31
C GLY A 106 8.08 -5.93 5.57
N GLY A 107 8.91 -6.30 4.61
CA GLY A 107 10.30 -5.88 4.56
C GLY A 107 10.42 -4.49 3.94
N VAL A 108 11.01 -3.53 4.66
CA VAL A 108 11.31 -2.21 4.12
C VAL A 108 12.56 -2.28 3.26
N LEU A 109 12.39 -2.14 1.96
CA LEU A 109 13.47 -2.24 0.96
C LEU A 109 14.23 -0.92 0.82
N GLU A 110 13.51 0.20 0.90
CA GLU A 110 14.10 1.54 0.72
C GLU A 110 13.34 2.57 1.56
N VAL A 111 14.07 3.54 2.11
CA VAL A 111 13.52 4.74 2.74
C VAL A 111 14.23 5.96 2.16
N SER A 112 13.50 6.81 1.46
CA SER A 112 14.01 8.04 0.86
C SER A 112 13.26 9.28 1.38
N LYS A 113 13.94 10.42 1.31
CA LYS A 113 13.39 11.74 1.68
C LYS A 113 13.03 12.47 0.40
N ASP A 114 11.85 13.09 0.35
CA ASP A 114 11.54 14.10 -0.66
C ASP A 114 12.31 15.37 -0.31
N ASN A 115 13.12 15.87 -1.25
CA ASN A 115 13.73 17.19 -1.19
C ASN A 115 12.79 18.22 -1.78
N TRP A 116 12.86 19.46 -1.28
CA TRP A 116 12.11 20.56 -1.89
C TRP A 116 12.71 20.94 -3.24
N THR A 117 11.84 21.19 -4.23
CA THR A 117 12.23 21.64 -5.57
C THR A 117 12.16 23.16 -5.71
N VAL A 118 11.96 23.89 -4.60
CA VAL A 118 11.85 25.35 -4.58
C VAL A 118 13.24 25.95 -4.45
N ALA A 119 13.52 26.96 -5.27
CA ALA A 119 14.80 27.65 -5.27
C ALA A 119 15.19 28.14 -3.86
N GLY A 120 16.41 27.80 -3.42
CA GLY A 120 16.92 28.12 -2.09
C GLY A 120 16.59 27.10 -1.00
N PHE A 121 15.85 26.03 -1.31
CA PHE A 121 15.49 24.95 -0.39
C PHE A 121 15.92 23.56 -0.87
N GLU A 122 16.80 23.46 -1.87
CA GLU A 122 17.21 22.21 -2.51
C GLU A 122 17.88 21.23 -1.52
N HIS A 123 18.52 21.77 -0.48
CA HIS A 123 19.13 20.99 0.60
C HIS A 123 18.18 20.73 1.78
N ALA A 124 17.01 21.36 1.80
CA ALA A 124 16.04 21.17 2.86
C ALA A 124 15.26 19.86 2.63
N ILE A 125 15.14 19.07 3.69
CA ILE A 125 14.36 17.83 3.68
C ILE A 125 12.92 18.11 4.07
N SER A 126 11.99 17.34 3.51
CA SER A 126 10.59 17.38 3.92
C SER A 126 10.32 16.51 5.16
N THR A 127 9.15 16.72 5.78
CA THR A 127 8.56 15.85 6.81
C THR A 127 7.82 14.65 6.19
N THR A 128 8.10 14.34 4.90
CA THR A 128 7.59 13.16 4.22
C THR A 128 8.73 12.17 3.98
N ARG A 129 8.45 10.88 4.16
CA ARG A 129 9.33 9.78 3.74
C ARG A 129 8.59 8.94 2.72
N MET A 130 9.28 8.61 1.63
CA MET A 130 8.84 7.56 0.73
C MET A 130 9.47 6.24 1.18
N VAL A 131 8.65 5.21 1.29
CA VAL A 131 9.07 3.88 1.74
C VAL A 131 8.64 2.85 0.72
N ARG A 132 9.60 2.11 0.17
CA ARG A 132 9.31 0.94 -0.67
C ARG A 132 9.22 -0.29 0.23
N LEU A 133 8.02 -0.84 0.32
CA LEU A 133 7.67 -1.94 1.21
C LEU A 133 7.37 -3.19 0.37
N LYS A 134 8.02 -4.30 0.72
CA LYS A 134 7.66 -5.62 0.25
C LYS A 134 6.73 -6.26 1.28
N LEU A 135 5.44 -6.35 0.98
CA LEU A 135 4.45 -6.93 1.89
C LEU A 135 4.73 -8.41 2.15
N LYS A 136 4.46 -8.86 3.38
CA LYS A 136 4.49 -10.28 3.74
C LYS A 136 3.36 -11.04 3.05
N GLU A 137 3.51 -12.35 2.93
CA GLU A 137 2.45 -13.23 2.44
C GLU A 137 1.18 -13.06 3.28
N GLY A 138 0.04 -12.87 2.62
CA GLY A 138 -1.26 -12.65 3.27
C GLY A 138 -1.55 -11.22 3.72
N VAL A 139 -0.59 -10.30 3.69
CA VAL A 139 -0.80 -8.87 4.01
C VAL A 139 -1.19 -8.11 2.76
N VAL A 140 -2.31 -7.39 2.81
CA VAL A 140 -2.80 -6.50 1.74
C VAL A 140 -2.65 -5.01 2.10
N LEU A 141 -2.94 -4.11 1.16
CA LEU A 141 -2.79 -2.66 1.39
C LEU A 141 -3.69 -2.14 2.51
N GLU A 142 -4.85 -2.76 2.68
CA GLU A 142 -5.85 -2.45 3.69
C GLU A 142 -5.39 -2.80 5.10
N ASP A 143 -4.45 -3.74 5.24
CA ASP A 143 -3.89 -4.12 6.54
C ASP A 143 -2.86 -3.11 7.07
N LEU A 144 -2.25 -2.31 6.18
CA LEU A 144 -1.34 -1.27 6.59
C LEU A 144 -2.09 -0.19 7.41
N PRO A 145 -1.51 0.38 8.47
CA PRO A 145 -2.18 1.44 9.23
C PRO A 145 -2.35 2.69 8.37
N HIS A 146 -3.44 3.47 8.55
CA HIS A 146 -3.50 4.85 8.06
C HIS A 146 -2.79 5.81 9.01
N LEU A 147 -2.93 5.58 10.31
CA LEU A 147 -2.28 6.38 11.36
C LEU A 147 -1.55 5.44 12.30
N PHE A 148 -0.31 5.78 12.64
CA PHE A 148 0.46 5.03 13.64
C PHE A 148 1.42 5.96 14.39
N MET A 149 1.93 5.50 15.52
CA MET A 149 2.86 6.26 16.36
C MET A 149 4.30 5.91 16.03
N ILE A 150 5.15 6.93 15.84
CA ILE A 150 6.60 6.77 15.69
C ILE A 150 7.29 8.03 16.19
N GLY A 151 8.39 7.88 16.95
CA GLY A 151 9.13 9.02 17.50
C GLY A 151 8.30 9.93 18.42
N GLY A 152 7.29 9.38 19.11
CA GLY A 152 6.42 10.14 20.01
C GLY A 152 5.30 10.94 19.33
N ALA A 153 5.17 10.88 18.00
CA ALA A 153 4.13 11.59 17.26
C ALA A 153 3.28 10.63 16.40
N THR A 154 2.03 11.01 16.13
CA THR A 154 1.18 10.32 15.16
C THR A 154 1.57 10.73 13.75
N VAL A 155 1.86 9.76 12.89
CA VAL A 155 2.16 9.96 11.47
C VAL A 155 1.05 9.39 10.59
N LEU A 156 0.94 9.89 9.36
CA LEU A 156 -0.04 9.46 8.38
C LEU A 156 0.62 8.67 7.26
N LEU A 157 0.19 7.42 7.03
CA LEU A 157 0.60 6.59 5.91
C LEU A 157 -0.43 6.65 4.79
N VAL A 158 0.04 6.99 3.60
CA VAL A 158 -0.74 7.02 2.36
C VAL A 158 -0.17 6.00 1.38
N ALA A 159 -0.99 5.03 0.99
CA ALA A 159 -0.67 4.03 0.00
C ALA A 159 -1.47 4.29 -1.29
N PRO A 160 -0.84 4.37 -2.47
CA PRO A 160 -1.55 4.45 -3.74
C PRO A 160 -2.50 3.27 -3.92
N GLY A 161 -3.69 3.51 -4.46
CA GLY A 161 -4.70 2.47 -4.67
C GLY A 161 -5.52 2.09 -3.43
N ARG A 162 -5.15 2.56 -2.23
CA ARG A 162 -5.93 2.34 -1.01
C ARG A 162 -6.97 3.43 -0.79
N ALA A 163 -8.13 3.05 -0.25
CA ALA A 163 -9.15 4.00 0.20
C ALA A 163 -8.55 5.03 1.19
N PRO A 164 -8.74 6.34 0.96
CA PRO A 164 -8.17 7.38 1.83
C PRO A 164 -8.86 7.43 3.19
N LEU A 165 -8.14 7.84 4.22
CA LEU A 165 -8.70 8.13 5.54
C LEU A 165 -9.15 9.60 5.62
N CYS A 166 -10.37 9.82 6.07
CA CYS A 166 -10.86 11.15 6.34
C CYS A 166 -10.30 11.70 7.67
N LEU A 167 -9.41 12.70 7.61
CA LEU A 167 -8.86 13.39 8.79
C LEU A 167 -9.85 14.29 9.55
N ARG A 168 -11.17 14.13 9.32
CA ARG A 168 -12.23 14.79 10.07
C ARG A 168 -13.08 13.79 10.84
N CYS A 169 -13.57 12.75 10.18
CA CYS A 169 -14.44 11.74 10.81
C CYS A 169 -13.73 10.39 11.05
N HIS A 170 -12.49 10.23 10.59
CA HIS A 170 -11.68 9.01 10.68
C HIS A 170 -12.30 7.78 10.00
N MET A 171 -13.22 7.99 9.05
CA MET A 171 -13.77 6.94 8.18
C MET A 171 -12.96 6.84 6.89
N GLN A 172 -12.91 5.63 6.32
CA GLN A 172 -12.25 5.36 5.04
C GLN A 172 -13.15 5.72 3.85
N GLY A 173 -12.56 5.92 2.67
CA GLY A 173 -13.25 6.11 1.40
C GLY A 173 -13.37 7.57 0.92
N HIS A 174 -13.02 8.55 1.75
CA HIS A 174 -13.02 9.96 1.37
C HIS A 174 -11.97 10.77 2.15
N ILE A 175 -11.60 11.94 1.63
CA ILE A 175 -10.71 12.89 2.32
C ILE A 175 -11.51 13.95 3.09
N ARG A 176 -10.84 14.68 3.98
CA ARG A 176 -11.47 15.72 4.82
C ARG A 176 -12.25 16.76 4.01
N ARG A 177 -11.75 17.16 2.84
CA ARG A 177 -12.41 18.13 1.95
C ARG A 177 -13.79 17.67 1.50
N ASP A 178 -13.96 16.37 1.30
CA ASP A 178 -15.19 15.76 0.77
C ASP A 178 -16.09 15.18 1.87
N CYS A 179 -15.74 15.44 3.13
CA CYS A 179 -16.43 14.84 4.27
C CYS A 179 -17.83 15.44 4.48
N GLN A 180 -18.84 14.66 4.13
CA GLN A 180 -20.25 14.95 4.42
C GLN A 180 -20.79 14.18 5.64
N THR A 181 -19.92 13.49 6.38
CA THR A 181 -20.32 12.69 7.54
C THR A 181 -20.94 13.60 8.61
N PRO A 182 -22.18 13.36 9.06
CA PRO A 182 -22.83 14.19 10.06
C PRO A 182 -22.09 14.08 11.40
N ARG A 183 -22.07 15.19 12.14
CA ARG A 183 -21.59 15.24 13.52
C ARG A 183 -22.77 15.44 14.45
N CYS A 184 -22.93 14.54 15.42
CA CYS A 184 -24.02 14.61 16.38
C CYS A 184 -23.86 15.82 17.30
N GLY A 185 -24.92 16.61 17.49
CA GLY A 185 -24.90 17.77 18.39
C GLY A 185 -24.92 17.40 19.88
N VAL A 186 -25.29 16.16 20.21
CA VAL A 186 -25.41 15.68 21.59
C VAL A 186 -24.11 15.04 22.07
N CYS A 187 -23.63 14.00 21.38
CA CYS A 187 -22.43 13.25 21.79
C CYS A 187 -21.15 13.68 21.06
N ARG A 188 -21.25 14.62 20.10
CA ARG A 188 -20.13 15.12 19.27
C ARG A 188 -19.44 14.09 18.38
N ALA A 189 -19.91 12.84 18.35
CA ALA A 189 -19.40 11.78 17.50
C ALA A 189 -19.83 11.96 16.02
N PHE A 190 -19.09 11.33 15.11
CA PHE A 190 -19.41 11.30 13.69
C PHE A 190 -20.24 10.06 13.33
N GLY A 191 -21.01 10.15 12.24
CA GLY A 191 -21.72 9.02 11.64
C GLY A 191 -23.23 9.02 11.85
N HIS A 192 -23.76 9.91 12.70
CA HIS A 192 -25.21 10.04 12.95
C HIS A 192 -25.61 11.48 13.30
N LYS A 193 -26.91 11.79 13.21
CA LYS A 193 -27.49 13.06 13.65
C LYS A 193 -28.01 12.94 15.09
N SER A 194 -28.30 14.07 15.74
CA SER A 194 -28.80 14.09 17.13
C SER A 194 -30.08 13.27 17.35
N GLN A 195 -30.92 13.15 16.32
CA GLN A 195 -32.18 12.38 16.36
C GLN A 195 -31.92 10.86 16.47
N ASP A 196 -30.81 10.38 15.89
CA ASP A 196 -30.44 8.96 15.84
C ASP A 196 -29.42 8.60 16.95
N CYS A 197 -29.21 9.50 17.91
CA CYS A 197 -28.18 9.37 18.93
C CYS A 197 -28.60 8.37 20.02
N VAL A 198 -28.08 7.14 19.94
CA VAL A 198 -28.22 6.15 21.00
C VAL A 198 -27.18 6.42 22.09
N ARG A 199 -27.64 6.83 23.28
CA ARG A 199 -26.77 7.04 24.46
C ARG A 199 -26.37 5.69 25.04
N SER A 200 -25.26 5.13 24.59
CA SER A 200 -24.60 4.01 25.29
C SER A 200 -23.73 4.54 26.44
N TYR A 201 -23.64 3.81 27.54
CA TYR A 201 -22.82 4.13 28.72
C TYR A 201 -21.36 4.50 28.37
N ALA A 202 -20.79 3.90 27.31
CA ALA A 202 -19.44 4.17 26.81
C ALA A 202 -19.25 5.58 26.21
N THR A 203 -20.34 6.25 25.86
CA THR A 203 -20.31 7.62 25.29
C THR A 203 -20.19 8.67 26.39
N VAL A 204 -20.66 8.37 27.60
CA VAL A 204 -20.68 9.29 28.76
C VAL A 204 -19.29 9.44 29.37
N THR A 205 -18.47 8.39 29.35
CA THR A 205 -17.10 8.41 29.90
C THR A 205 -16.10 9.18 29.03
N LYS A 206 -16.33 9.32 27.71
CA LYS A 206 -15.48 10.16 26.84
C LYS A 206 -15.63 11.67 27.07
N THR A 207 -16.73 12.10 27.68
CA THR A 207 -16.97 13.51 28.02
C THR A 207 -16.38 13.94 29.36
N VAL A 208 -15.89 13.00 30.18
CA VAL A 208 -15.28 13.28 31.48
C VAL A 208 -13.80 12.90 31.42
N LEU A 209 -13.00 13.72 30.75
CA LEU A 209 -11.58 13.84 31.12
C LEU A 209 -11.50 14.86 32.26
N PRO A 210 -10.76 14.59 33.35
CA PRO A 210 -10.67 15.51 34.49
C PRO A 210 -10.05 16.83 34.02
N THR A 211 -10.67 17.94 34.41
CA THR A 211 -10.03 19.26 34.36
C THR A 211 -8.82 19.26 35.26
N ASP A 212 -7.68 19.70 34.73
CA ASP A 212 -6.46 19.98 35.47
C ASP A 212 -6.74 20.91 36.66
N ASP A 213 -6.67 20.36 37.87
CA ASP A 213 -6.39 21.11 39.09
C ASP A 213 -5.09 20.55 39.69
N ALA A 214 -3.97 20.83 39.01
CA ALA A 214 -2.65 20.74 39.60
C ALA A 214 -2.14 22.17 39.85
N LYS A 215 -2.50 22.71 41.02
CA LYS A 215 -1.69 23.75 41.68
C LYS A 215 -0.31 23.19 41.93
N ILE A 216 0.74 23.79 41.38
CA ILE A 216 2.09 23.68 41.93
C ILE A 216 2.77 25.05 41.86
N ILE A 217 3.22 25.47 43.04
CA ILE A 217 4.17 26.56 43.35
C ILE A 217 5.54 26.18 42.82
#